data_AF-U2F0X6-F1
#
_entry.id   AF-U2F0X6-F1
#
_cell.length_a   1.000
_cell.length_b   1.000
_cell.length_c   1.000
_cell.angle_alpha   90.00
_cell.angle_beta   90.00
_cell.angle_gamma   90.00
#
_symmetry.space_group_name_H-M   'P 1'
#
loop_
_entity.id
_entity.type
_entity.pdbx_description
1 polymer ?
#
loop_
_entity_poly.entity_id
_entity_poly.type
_entity_poly.pdbx_seq_one_letter_code
_entity_poly.pdbx_strand_id
1 'polypeptide(L)'
;MGYFNIEFLRRPELSPLSPKAGYAAGLGAVANGIKDVGNIGLNRQKIDDENKRYQEEKLFRNDELNFRKSSHADTMKAKADELSYQKDKDEKDRIFNEKKLSMDELRANKDRAVDIARVNAQANYNNTLAMEYADKIERQKQEDAANVAAFKQLFPNETKGKSDAEILAIGNIMQRFSKNKATTGDDDWVKVNAATYNEYAHLGVARNTKDGYYLNKNFVDELTRESSARSEAKGNQAEYKDRQKDLSKKKPLIFGDDGEM
;
A
#
# COMPACT_ATOMS: atom_id res chain seq x y z
N MET A 1 -15.98 5.76 87.85
CA MET A 1 -16.52 6.41 89.07
C MET A 1 -16.15 5.54 90.26
N GLY A 2 -14.95 5.75 90.80
CA GLY A 2 -14.51 5.19 92.07
C GLY A 2 -14.66 6.26 93.14
N TYR A 3 -15.39 5.93 94.20
CA TYR A 3 -15.69 6.79 95.34
C TYR A 3 -14.44 7.04 96.18
N PHE A 4 -14.12 8.30 96.48
CA PHE A 4 -13.12 8.63 97.50
C PHE A 4 -13.84 9.06 98.78
N ASN A 5 -13.54 8.32 99.85
CA ASN A 5 -14.15 8.38 101.16
C ASN A 5 -13.48 9.48 102.02
N ILE A 6 -14.26 10.37 102.64
CA ILE A 6 -13.81 11.62 103.29
C ILE A 6 -13.58 11.45 104.80
N GLU A 7 -13.35 10.22 105.26
CA GLU A 7 -13.40 9.86 106.69
C GLU A 7 -12.14 10.19 107.52
N PHE A 8 -11.14 10.87 106.98
CA PHE A 8 -9.85 11.05 107.67
C PHE A 8 -9.41 12.49 108.00
N LEU A 9 -10.23 13.51 107.79
CA LEU A 9 -9.90 14.88 108.25
C LEU A 9 -10.60 15.22 109.58
N ARG A 10 -9.91 14.78 110.63
CA ARG A 10 -10.04 15.04 112.06
C ARG A 10 -10.49 16.48 112.38
N ARG A 11 -11.60 16.62 113.10
CA ARG A 11 -12.07 17.89 113.70
C ARG A 11 -11.07 18.36 114.76
N PRO A 12 -10.63 19.63 114.79
CA PRO A 12 -9.89 20.15 115.92
C PRO A 12 -10.88 20.55 117.03
N GLU A 13 -10.83 19.81 118.13
CA GLU A 13 -11.50 20.14 119.39
C GLU A 13 -10.91 21.45 119.97
N LEU A 14 -11.77 22.41 120.24
CA LEU A 14 -11.46 23.57 121.07
C LEU A 14 -11.89 23.25 122.50
N SER A 15 -10.90 23.07 123.39
CA SER A 15 -11.10 23.05 124.84
C SER A 15 -10.59 24.37 125.46
N PRO A 16 -11.24 24.90 126.51
CA PRO A 16 -11.35 26.33 126.77
C PRO A 16 -10.36 26.79 127.85
N LEU A 17 -9.54 27.82 127.57
CA LEU A 17 -8.84 28.55 128.64
C LEU A 17 -8.49 29.99 128.22
N SER A 18 -9.11 30.95 128.91
CA SER A 18 -8.76 32.38 129.04
C SER A 18 -9.05 33.35 127.85
N PRO A 19 -10.05 34.25 127.97
CA PRO A 19 -10.50 35.16 126.91
C PRO A 19 -9.81 36.54 126.87
N LYS A 20 -8.52 36.67 127.21
CA LYS A 20 -7.86 38.01 127.30
C LYS A 20 -6.40 38.12 126.82
N ALA A 21 -5.94 37.28 125.88
CA ALA A 21 -4.55 37.39 125.38
C ALA A 21 -4.36 37.39 123.83
N GLY A 22 -5.41 37.18 123.03
CA GLY A 22 -5.25 36.89 121.59
C GLY A 22 -5.45 38.05 120.60
N TYR A 23 -5.95 39.20 121.02
CA TYR A 23 -6.35 40.28 120.09
C TYR A 23 -5.18 41.01 119.40
N ALA A 24 -3.93 40.78 119.84
CA ALA A 24 -2.73 41.32 119.19
C ALA A 24 -2.01 40.33 118.25
N ALA A 25 -2.37 39.03 118.27
CA ALA A 25 -1.79 38.03 117.37
C ALA A 25 -2.63 37.79 116.08
N GLY A 26 -3.91 38.20 116.11
CA GLY A 26 -4.86 37.99 115.00
C GLY A 26 -4.68 38.91 113.79
N LEU A 27 -3.95 40.02 113.89
CA LEU A 27 -3.72 40.93 112.75
C LEU A 27 -2.44 40.61 111.96
N GLY A 28 -1.47 39.92 112.58
CA GLY A 28 -0.25 39.46 111.90
C GLY A 28 -0.43 38.17 111.08
N ALA A 29 -1.34 37.28 111.48
CA ALA A 29 -1.55 36.00 110.81
C ALA A 29 -2.47 36.07 109.58
N VAL A 30 -3.37 37.05 109.50
CA VAL A 30 -4.30 37.22 108.37
C VAL A 30 -3.58 37.79 107.13
N ALA A 31 -2.48 38.53 107.31
CA ALA A 31 -1.70 39.11 106.21
C ALA A 31 -0.91 38.06 105.40
N ASN A 32 -0.48 36.96 106.01
CA ASN A 32 0.23 35.87 105.31
C ASN A 32 -0.74 34.90 104.62
N GLY A 33 -1.91 34.63 105.20
CA GLY A 33 -2.92 33.74 104.58
C GLY A 33 -3.52 34.26 103.27
N ILE A 34 -3.69 35.59 103.12
CA ILE A 34 -4.25 36.18 101.89
C ILE A 34 -3.26 36.09 100.70
N LYS A 35 -1.95 36.21 100.96
CA LYS A 35 -0.91 36.07 99.92
C LYS A 35 -0.81 34.63 99.41
N ASP A 36 -0.90 33.64 100.31
CA ASP A 36 -0.82 32.23 99.92
C ASP A 36 -2.08 31.76 99.17
N VAL A 37 -3.27 32.24 99.56
CA VAL A 37 -4.53 31.95 98.83
C VAL A 37 -4.55 32.65 97.46
N GLY A 38 -4.01 33.88 97.35
CA GLY A 38 -3.84 34.58 96.08
C GLY A 38 -2.89 33.87 95.11
N ASN A 39 -1.78 33.33 95.63
CA ASN A 39 -0.83 32.54 94.84
C ASN A 39 -1.40 31.19 94.37
N ILE A 40 -2.20 30.52 95.21
CA ILE A 40 -2.90 29.27 94.84
C ILE A 40 -3.96 29.54 93.75
N GLY A 41 -4.72 30.64 93.85
CA GLY A 41 -5.68 31.05 92.82
C GLY A 41 -5.00 31.38 91.48
N LEU A 42 -3.89 32.12 91.52
CA LEU A 42 -3.12 32.47 90.33
C LEU A 42 -2.49 31.24 89.64
N ASN A 43 -2.01 30.26 90.41
CA ASN A 43 -1.46 29.02 89.86
C ASN A 43 -2.56 28.10 89.29
N ARG A 44 -3.76 28.07 89.89
CA ARG A 44 -4.90 27.37 89.30
C ARG A 44 -5.33 28.01 87.98
N GLN A 45 -5.36 29.34 87.91
CA GLN A 45 -5.67 30.05 86.67
C GLN A 45 -4.65 29.76 85.57
N LYS A 46 -3.34 29.73 85.90
CA LYS A 46 -2.28 29.33 84.95
C LYS A 46 -2.47 27.90 84.44
N ILE A 47 -2.78 26.94 85.32
CA ILE A 47 -3.03 25.54 84.94
C ILE A 47 -4.27 25.42 84.05
N ASP A 48 -5.34 26.15 84.37
CA ASP A 48 -6.56 26.15 83.56
C ASP A 48 -6.33 26.79 82.18
N ASP A 49 -5.54 27.86 82.10
CA ASP A 49 -5.18 28.50 80.84
C ASP A 49 -4.23 27.62 80.00
N GLU A 50 -3.27 26.93 80.62
CA GLU A 50 -2.41 25.93 79.94
C GLU A 50 -3.22 24.74 79.43
N ASN A 51 -4.18 24.24 80.21
CA ASN A 51 -5.07 23.16 79.79
C ASN A 51 -5.98 23.58 78.62
N LYS A 52 -6.49 24.81 78.62
CA LYS A 52 -7.23 25.36 77.47
C LYS A 52 -6.36 25.43 76.23
N ARG A 53 -5.15 26.00 76.33
CA ARG A 53 -4.20 26.04 75.21
C ARG A 53 -3.86 24.66 74.68
N TYR A 54 -3.70 23.68 75.56
CA TYR A 54 -3.42 22.30 75.16
C TYR A 54 -4.61 21.63 74.45
N GLN A 55 -5.85 21.93 74.85
CA GLN A 55 -7.05 21.47 74.15
C GLN A 55 -7.20 22.14 72.78
N GLU A 56 -6.97 23.44 72.69
CA GLU A 56 -6.98 24.20 71.43
C GLU A 56 -5.92 23.68 70.45
N GLU A 57 -4.71 23.39 70.93
CA GLU A 57 -3.65 22.82 70.10
C GLU A 57 -4.01 21.41 69.59
N LYS A 58 -4.67 20.59 70.41
CA LYS A 58 -5.17 19.27 69.98
C LYS A 58 -6.24 19.39 68.90
N LEU A 59 -7.18 20.32 69.06
CA LEU A 59 -8.23 20.60 68.07
C LEU A 59 -7.59 21.07 66.76
N PHE A 60 -6.68 22.04 66.83
CA PHE A 60 -5.98 22.56 65.64
C PHE A 60 -5.19 21.47 64.90
N ARG A 61 -4.43 20.64 65.63
CA ARG A 61 -3.71 19.51 65.02
C ARG A 61 -4.65 18.47 64.41
N ASN A 62 -5.84 18.27 64.98
CA ASN A 62 -6.85 17.36 64.44
C ASN A 62 -7.46 17.91 63.14
N ASP A 63 -7.82 19.19 63.14
CA ASP A 63 -8.36 19.87 61.97
C ASP A 63 -7.34 19.93 60.83
N GLU A 64 -6.08 20.20 61.14
CA GLU A 64 -4.99 20.17 60.16
C GLU A 64 -4.80 18.75 59.59
N LEU A 65 -4.84 17.72 60.44
CA LEU A 65 -4.76 16.34 59.99
C LEU A 65 -5.95 15.95 59.09
N ASN A 66 -7.16 16.40 59.43
CA ASN A 66 -8.36 16.15 58.63
C ASN A 66 -8.29 16.88 57.29
N PHE A 67 -7.83 18.13 57.28
CA PHE A 67 -7.63 18.90 56.05
C PHE A 67 -6.61 18.21 55.12
N ARG A 68 -5.46 17.78 55.66
CA ARG A 68 -4.45 17.04 54.89
C ARG A 68 -4.98 15.72 54.35
N LYS A 69 -5.76 14.97 55.14
CA LYS A 69 -6.40 13.72 54.71
C LYS A 69 -7.42 13.95 53.60
N SER A 70 -8.28 14.96 53.74
CA SER A 70 -9.27 15.32 52.71
C SER A 70 -8.59 15.75 51.42
N SER A 71 -7.62 16.66 51.52
CA SER A 71 -6.84 17.13 50.36
C SER A 71 -6.13 15.96 49.67
N HIS A 72 -5.53 15.05 50.43
CA HIS A 72 -4.90 13.86 49.84
C HIS A 72 -5.94 12.95 49.16
N ALA A 73 -7.08 12.70 49.79
CA ALA A 73 -8.17 11.91 49.20
C ALA A 73 -8.67 12.52 47.88
N ASP A 74 -8.85 13.84 47.83
CA ASP A 74 -9.27 14.56 46.62
C ASP A 74 -8.21 14.44 45.51
N THR A 75 -6.93 14.58 45.85
CA THR A 75 -5.85 14.40 44.85
C THR A 75 -5.76 12.97 44.33
N MET A 76 -5.98 11.96 45.19
CA MET A 76 -5.95 10.55 44.78
C MET A 76 -7.17 10.21 43.91
N LYS A 77 -8.34 10.79 44.22
CA LYS A 77 -9.53 10.66 43.39
C LYS A 77 -9.32 11.29 42.01
N ALA A 78 -8.81 12.52 41.95
CA ALA A 78 -8.53 13.19 40.68
C ALA A 78 -7.55 12.39 39.81
N LYS A 79 -6.49 11.82 40.40
CA LYS A 79 -5.55 10.94 39.69
C LYS A 79 -6.19 9.65 39.21
N ALA A 80 -7.09 9.07 40.00
CA ALA A 80 -7.83 7.87 39.62
C ALA A 80 -8.77 8.14 38.43
N ASP A 81 -9.48 9.27 38.47
CA ASP A 81 -10.37 9.70 37.39
C ASP A 81 -9.57 10.01 36.10
N GLU A 82 -8.42 10.67 36.22
CA GLU A 82 -7.51 10.92 35.09
C GLU A 82 -6.99 9.61 34.48
N LEU A 83 -6.56 8.65 35.31
CA LEU A 83 -6.11 7.34 34.83
C LEU A 83 -7.23 6.57 34.13
N SER A 84 -8.46 6.64 34.66
CA SER A 84 -9.62 6.00 34.02
C SER A 84 -9.91 6.63 32.66
N TYR A 85 -9.87 7.96 32.56
CA TYR A 85 -10.05 8.68 31.31
C TYR A 85 -8.98 8.30 30.26
N GLN A 86 -7.71 8.23 30.67
CA GLN A 86 -6.62 7.83 29.79
C GLN A 86 -6.82 6.41 29.24
N LYS A 87 -7.18 5.45 30.11
CA LYS A 87 -7.48 4.07 29.69
C LYS A 87 -8.62 4.00 28.67
N ASP A 88 -9.72 4.70 28.93
CA ASP A 88 -10.87 4.74 28.03
C ASP A 88 -10.53 5.37 26.68
N LYS A 89 -9.68 6.40 26.68
CA LYS A 89 -9.20 7.05 25.47
C LYS A 89 -8.31 6.10 24.67
N ASP A 90 -7.31 5.49 25.29
CA ASP A 90 -6.38 4.57 24.64
C ASP A 90 -7.10 3.37 24.04
N GLU A 91 -8.09 2.81 24.74
CA GLU A 91 -8.92 1.71 24.24
C GLU A 91 -9.72 2.13 23.00
N LYS A 92 -10.35 3.30 23.02
CA LYS A 92 -11.10 3.82 21.86
C LYS A 92 -10.20 4.12 20.67
N ASP A 93 -9.03 4.69 20.91
CA ASP A 93 -8.04 4.99 19.87
C ASP A 93 -7.50 3.70 19.26
N ARG A 94 -7.24 2.66 20.06
CA ARG A 94 -6.84 1.33 19.56
C ARG A 94 -7.92 0.73 18.66
N ILE A 95 -9.17 0.69 19.12
CA ILE A 95 -10.30 0.15 18.34
C ILE A 95 -10.47 0.91 17.02
N PHE A 96 -10.37 2.24 17.06
CA PHE A 96 -10.46 3.07 15.86
C PHE A 96 -9.34 2.76 14.87
N ASN A 97 -8.10 2.65 15.36
CA ASN A 97 -6.93 2.34 14.52
C ASN A 97 -7.00 0.94 13.92
N GLU A 98 -7.42 -0.08 14.67
CA GLU A 98 -7.64 -1.43 14.14
C GLU A 98 -8.73 -1.45 13.07
N LYS A 99 -9.83 -0.71 13.30
CA LYS A 99 -10.90 -0.60 12.30
C LYS A 99 -10.43 0.14 11.04
N LYS A 100 -9.62 1.19 11.19
CA LYS A 100 -9.03 1.91 10.06
C LYS A 100 -8.11 0.99 9.26
N LEU A 101 -7.20 0.28 9.93
CA LEU A 101 -6.26 -0.65 9.30
C LEU A 101 -7.00 -1.75 8.52
N SER A 102 -8.00 -2.39 9.13
CA SER A 102 -8.79 -3.42 8.45
C SER A 102 -9.56 -2.89 7.23
N MET A 103 -10.01 -1.64 7.26
CA MET A 103 -10.64 -1.00 6.10
C MET A 103 -9.63 -0.69 4.99
N ASP A 104 -8.43 -0.24 5.35
CA ASP A 104 -7.37 0.04 4.39
C ASP A 104 -6.88 -1.26 3.73
N GLU A 105 -6.72 -2.35 4.49
CA GLU A 105 -6.41 -3.69 3.94
C GLU A 105 -7.50 -4.18 2.98
N LEU A 106 -8.78 -4.01 3.33
CA LEU A 106 -9.89 -4.41 2.46
C LEU A 106 -9.92 -3.59 1.16
N ARG A 107 -9.61 -2.30 1.21
CA ARG A 107 -9.48 -1.46 0.01
C ARG A 107 -8.30 -1.89 -0.85
N ALA A 108 -7.12 -2.04 -0.27
CA ALA A 108 -5.92 -2.47 -0.97
C ALA A 108 -6.10 -3.83 -1.65
N ASN A 109 -6.79 -4.77 -1.00
CA ASN A 109 -7.11 -6.08 -1.58
C ASN A 109 -8.09 -5.97 -2.75
N LYS A 110 -9.10 -5.11 -2.67
CA LYS A 110 -10.03 -4.86 -3.78
C LYS A 110 -9.34 -4.19 -4.96
N ASP A 111 -8.49 -3.20 -4.71
CA ASP A 111 -7.75 -2.51 -5.76
C ASP A 111 -6.80 -3.48 -6.47
N ARG A 112 -6.06 -4.30 -5.71
CA ARG A 112 -5.22 -5.37 -6.27
C ARG A 112 -6.02 -6.37 -7.11
N ALA A 113 -7.24 -6.74 -6.70
CA ALA A 113 -8.09 -7.63 -7.47
C ALA A 113 -8.51 -7.02 -8.81
N VAL A 114 -8.83 -5.72 -8.84
CA VAL A 114 -9.14 -4.98 -10.07
C VAL A 114 -7.93 -4.93 -11.00
N ASP A 115 -6.74 -4.67 -10.46
CA ASP A 115 -5.50 -4.65 -11.25
C ASP A 115 -5.18 -6.03 -11.86
N ILE A 116 -5.30 -7.10 -11.06
CA ILE A 116 -5.13 -8.47 -11.55
C ILE A 116 -6.14 -8.78 -12.66
N ALA A 117 -7.41 -8.39 -12.48
CA ALA A 117 -8.43 -8.59 -13.51
C ALA A 117 -8.09 -7.84 -14.81
N ARG A 118 -7.59 -6.61 -14.72
CA ARG A 118 -7.16 -5.82 -15.88
C ARG A 118 -5.98 -6.48 -16.61
N VAL A 119 -4.96 -6.92 -15.86
CA VAL A 119 -3.80 -7.61 -16.43
C VAL A 119 -4.22 -8.91 -17.12
N ASN A 120 -5.09 -9.70 -16.49
CA ASN A 120 -5.59 -10.95 -17.07
C ASN A 120 -6.42 -10.69 -18.34
N ALA A 121 -7.27 -9.66 -18.36
CA ALA A 121 -8.02 -9.29 -19.55
C ALA A 121 -7.09 -8.89 -20.71
N GLN A 122 -6.03 -8.12 -20.42
CA GLN A 122 -5.05 -7.73 -21.43
C GLN A 122 -4.24 -8.94 -21.94
N ALA A 123 -3.84 -9.84 -21.05
CA ALA A 123 -3.16 -11.08 -21.44
C ALA A 123 -4.03 -11.95 -22.34
N ASN A 124 -5.32 -12.11 -21.99
CA ASN A 124 -6.27 -12.86 -22.81
C ASN A 124 -6.46 -12.23 -24.20
N TYR A 125 -6.62 -10.90 -24.28
CA TYR A 125 -6.73 -10.19 -25.55
C TYR A 125 -5.49 -10.36 -26.44
N ASN A 126 -4.30 -10.26 -25.86
CA ASN A 126 -3.05 -10.48 -26.59
C ASN A 126 -2.92 -11.94 -27.06
N ASN A 127 -3.35 -12.90 -26.24
CA ASN A 127 -3.35 -14.32 -26.62
C ASN A 127 -4.32 -14.58 -27.77
N THR A 128 -5.53 -14.01 -27.75
CA THR A 128 -6.47 -14.16 -28.87
C THR A 128 -5.94 -13.55 -30.15
N LEU A 129 -5.30 -12.37 -30.08
CA LEU A 129 -4.65 -11.77 -31.24
C LEU A 129 -3.53 -12.68 -31.78
N ALA A 130 -2.68 -13.21 -30.90
CA ALA A 130 -1.60 -14.11 -31.30
C ALA A 130 -2.13 -15.39 -31.96
N MET A 131 -3.21 -15.96 -31.43
CA MET A 131 -3.89 -17.11 -32.05
C MET A 131 -4.47 -16.76 -33.42
N GLU A 132 -5.17 -15.62 -33.56
CA GLU A 132 -5.68 -15.19 -34.86
C GLU A 132 -4.56 -15.00 -35.90
N TYR A 133 -3.40 -14.47 -35.49
CA TYR A 133 -2.24 -14.37 -36.38
C TYR A 133 -1.71 -15.74 -36.77
N ALA A 134 -1.61 -16.69 -35.83
CA ALA A 134 -1.20 -18.05 -36.11
C ALA A 134 -2.16 -18.74 -37.09
N ASP A 135 -3.47 -18.64 -36.84
CA ASP A 135 -4.53 -19.21 -37.69
C ASP A 135 -4.54 -18.57 -39.09
N LYS A 136 -4.29 -17.26 -39.21
CA LYS A 136 -4.15 -16.60 -40.52
C LYS A 136 -2.94 -17.14 -41.28
N ILE A 137 -1.81 -17.31 -40.61
CA ILE A 137 -0.60 -17.88 -41.23
C ILE A 137 -0.85 -19.34 -41.67
N GLU A 138 -1.54 -20.13 -40.85
CA GLU A 138 -1.84 -21.52 -41.19
C GLU A 138 -2.82 -21.63 -42.36
N ARG A 139 -3.89 -20.82 -42.37
CA ARG A 139 -4.80 -20.72 -43.52
C ARG A 139 -4.08 -20.29 -44.79
N GLN A 140 -3.20 -19.28 -44.71
CA GLN A 140 -2.41 -18.85 -45.86
C GLN A 140 -1.54 -19.99 -46.40
N LYS A 141 -0.88 -20.77 -45.52
CA LYS A 141 -0.09 -21.93 -45.94
C LYS A 141 -0.93 -23.00 -46.64
N GLN A 142 -2.14 -23.26 -46.14
CA GLN A 142 -3.06 -24.22 -46.76
C GLN A 142 -3.55 -23.72 -48.13
N GLU A 143 -3.91 -22.45 -48.23
CA GLU A 143 -4.30 -21.81 -49.50
C GLU A 143 -3.14 -21.80 -50.51
N ASP A 144 -1.93 -21.45 -50.07
CA ASP A 144 -0.73 -21.46 -50.91
C ASP A 144 -0.43 -22.88 -51.43
N ALA A 145 -0.53 -23.90 -50.57
CA ALA A 145 -0.35 -25.29 -50.98
C ALA A 145 -1.42 -25.75 -51.98
N ALA A 146 -2.68 -25.38 -51.77
CA ALA A 146 -3.78 -25.67 -52.68
C ALA A 146 -3.59 -24.96 -54.03
N ASN A 147 -3.16 -23.70 -54.02
CA ASN A 147 -2.85 -22.92 -55.22
C ASN A 147 -1.70 -23.57 -56.00
N VAL A 148 -0.61 -23.95 -55.34
CA VAL A 148 0.51 -24.65 -55.99
C VAL A 148 0.05 -25.96 -56.62
N ALA A 149 -0.78 -26.74 -55.93
CA ALA A 149 -1.33 -27.98 -56.48
C ALA A 149 -2.22 -27.71 -57.72
N ALA A 150 -3.07 -26.70 -57.68
CA ALA A 150 -3.91 -26.29 -58.81
C ALA A 150 -3.06 -25.84 -60.01
N PHE A 151 -2.01 -25.04 -59.79
CA PHE A 151 -1.09 -24.62 -60.84
C PHE A 151 -0.32 -25.80 -61.45
N LYS A 152 0.09 -26.79 -60.63
CA LYS A 152 0.72 -28.02 -61.14
C LYS A 152 -0.22 -28.84 -62.03
N GLN A 153 -1.52 -28.88 -61.71
CA GLN A 153 -2.51 -29.58 -62.52
C GLN A 153 -2.83 -28.86 -63.84
N LEU A 154 -2.99 -27.53 -63.79
CA LEU A 154 -3.33 -26.72 -64.96
C LEU A 154 -2.14 -26.53 -65.91
N PHE A 155 -0.92 -26.47 -65.37
CA PHE A 155 0.31 -26.18 -66.11
C PHE A 155 1.44 -27.18 -65.75
N PRO A 156 1.28 -28.47 -66.11
CA PRO A 156 2.20 -29.53 -65.69
C PRO A 156 3.58 -29.45 -66.33
N ASN A 157 3.72 -28.85 -67.51
CA ASN A 157 5.02 -28.69 -68.17
C ASN A 157 5.80 -27.49 -67.62
N GLU A 158 5.07 -26.45 -67.24
CA GLU A 158 5.56 -25.16 -66.78
C GLU A 158 6.00 -25.23 -65.31
N THR A 159 5.34 -26.07 -64.53
CA THR A 159 5.69 -26.34 -63.13
C THR A 159 6.76 -27.43 -62.98
N LYS A 160 7.14 -28.11 -64.06
CA LYS A 160 8.11 -29.21 -64.04
C LYS A 160 9.49 -28.68 -63.64
N GLY A 161 10.04 -29.22 -62.56
CA GLY A 161 11.36 -28.83 -62.04
C GLY A 161 11.40 -27.48 -61.33
N LYS A 162 10.25 -26.78 -61.20
CA LYS A 162 10.14 -25.55 -60.39
C LYS A 162 9.80 -25.88 -58.95
N SER A 163 10.30 -25.09 -58.02
CA SER A 163 9.94 -25.18 -56.60
C SER A 163 8.53 -24.62 -56.35
N ASP A 164 7.88 -25.04 -55.26
CA ASP A 164 6.55 -24.58 -54.89
C ASP A 164 6.49 -23.04 -54.73
N ALA A 165 7.57 -22.42 -54.26
CA ALA A 165 7.67 -20.97 -54.14
C ALA A 165 7.75 -20.24 -55.49
N GLU A 166 8.32 -20.87 -56.52
CA GLU A 166 8.36 -20.33 -57.89
C GLU A 166 7.00 -20.51 -58.57
N ILE A 167 6.34 -21.65 -58.35
CA ILE A 167 5.00 -21.92 -58.87
C ILE A 167 3.99 -20.93 -58.29
N LEU A 168 4.04 -20.67 -56.98
CA LEU A 168 3.20 -19.67 -56.33
C LEU A 168 3.48 -18.24 -56.85
N ALA A 169 4.75 -17.91 -57.15
CA ALA A 169 5.13 -16.63 -57.75
C ALA A 169 4.39 -16.39 -59.07
N ILE A 170 4.49 -17.38 -59.95
CA ILE A 170 3.90 -17.35 -61.29
C ILE A 170 2.39 -17.24 -61.15
N GLY A 171 1.79 -17.97 -60.21
CA GLY A 171 0.37 -17.88 -59.94
C GLY A 171 -0.10 -16.50 -59.47
N ASN A 172 0.64 -15.89 -58.55
CA ASN A 172 0.35 -14.53 -58.07
C ASN A 172 0.51 -13.49 -59.18
N ILE A 173 1.54 -13.59 -60.01
CA ILE A 173 1.75 -12.72 -61.18
C ILE A 173 0.57 -12.87 -62.15
N MET A 174 0.15 -14.11 -62.46
CA MET A 174 -0.96 -14.37 -63.38
C MET A 174 -2.30 -13.84 -62.84
N GLN A 175 -2.56 -13.95 -61.54
CA GLN A 175 -3.74 -13.35 -60.91
C GLN A 175 -3.72 -11.82 -60.99
N ARG A 176 -2.59 -11.17 -60.69
CA ARG A 176 -2.45 -9.71 -60.79
C ARG A 176 -2.57 -9.22 -62.23
N PHE A 177 -1.92 -9.91 -63.16
CA PHE A 177 -2.04 -9.67 -64.59
C PHE A 177 -3.49 -9.76 -65.08
N SER A 178 -4.24 -10.79 -64.63
CA SER A 178 -5.66 -10.95 -64.97
C SER A 178 -6.53 -9.80 -64.44
N LYS A 179 -6.26 -9.32 -63.21
CA LYS A 179 -6.97 -8.17 -62.61
C LYS A 179 -6.63 -6.83 -63.27
N ASN A 180 -5.39 -6.67 -63.75
CA ASN A 180 -4.87 -5.44 -64.34
C ASN A 180 -5.00 -5.39 -65.87
N LYS A 181 -5.84 -6.26 -66.46
CA LYS A 181 -6.03 -6.34 -67.92
C LYS A 181 -6.84 -5.13 -68.43
N ALA A 182 -6.22 -3.96 -68.45
CA ALA A 182 -6.67 -2.85 -69.27
C ALA A 182 -6.59 -3.26 -70.75
N THR A 183 -7.54 -2.78 -71.56
CA THR A 183 -7.72 -3.15 -72.98
C THR A 183 -6.42 -3.00 -73.76
N THR A 184 -5.92 -4.13 -74.27
CA THR A 184 -4.61 -4.23 -74.92
C THR A 184 -4.54 -3.41 -76.20
N GLY A 185 -3.62 -2.43 -76.27
CA GLY A 185 -3.22 -1.74 -77.50
C GLY A 185 -1.99 -2.41 -78.12
N ASP A 186 -1.70 -2.16 -79.40
CA ASP A 186 -0.58 -2.78 -80.11
C ASP A 186 0.82 -2.46 -79.51
N ASP A 187 0.92 -1.43 -78.64
CA ASP A 187 2.15 -1.02 -77.91
C ASP A 187 2.45 -1.84 -76.63
N ASP A 188 1.68 -2.91 -76.35
CA ASP A 188 1.75 -3.67 -75.09
C ASP A 188 2.69 -4.89 -75.13
N TRP A 189 3.70 -4.92 -76.00
CA TRP A 189 4.61 -6.05 -76.16
C TRP A 189 6.08 -5.67 -75.98
N VAL A 190 6.77 -6.35 -75.06
CA VAL A 190 8.18 -6.14 -74.75
C VAL A 190 9.01 -7.28 -75.34
N LYS A 191 10.06 -6.94 -76.09
CA LYS A 191 11.00 -7.92 -76.66
C LYS A 191 11.84 -8.56 -75.55
N VAL A 192 11.93 -9.89 -75.55
CA VAL A 192 12.67 -10.68 -74.57
C VAL A 192 13.65 -11.65 -75.25
N ASN A 193 14.56 -12.22 -74.47
CA ASN A 193 15.45 -13.27 -74.96
C ASN A 193 14.70 -14.62 -75.11
N ALA A 194 15.29 -15.55 -75.86
CA ALA A 194 14.69 -16.86 -76.14
C ALA A 194 14.44 -17.71 -74.87
N ALA A 195 15.30 -17.60 -73.86
CA ALA A 195 15.16 -18.36 -72.62
C ALA A 195 13.93 -17.89 -71.82
N THR A 196 13.80 -16.59 -71.61
CA THR A 196 12.65 -15.95 -70.94
C THR A 196 11.36 -16.16 -71.72
N TYR A 197 11.41 -16.12 -73.06
CA TYR A 197 10.26 -16.49 -73.87
C TYR A 197 9.86 -17.94 -73.65
N ASN A 198 10.78 -18.89 -73.78
CA ASN A 198 10.51 -20.32 -73.63
C ASN A 198 10.01 -20.68 -72.23
N GLU A 199 10.29 -19.86 -71.20
CA GLU A 199 9.77 -20.06 -69.86
C GLU A 199 8.28 -19.69 -69.71
N TYR A 200 7.82 -18.67 -70.44
CA TYR A 200 6.47 -18.11 -70.30
C TYR A 200 5.59 -18.25 -71.56
N ALA A 201 6.11 -18.85 -72.63
CA ALA A 201 5.47 -18.95 -73.94
C ALA A 201 4.08 -19.60 -73.88
N HIS A 202 3.89 -20.47 -72.92
CA HIS A 202 2.71 -21.34 -72.77
C HIS A 202 1.59 -20.69 -71.96
N LEU A 203 1.86 -19.54 -71.30
CA LEU A 203 0.91 -18.88 -70.40
C LEU A 203 -0.08 -17.94 -71.12
N GLY A 204 -0.08 -17.92 -72.46
CA GLY A 204 -0.94 -17.04 -73.25
C GLY A 204 -0.56 -15.54 -73.15
N VAL A 205 0.62 -15.23 -72.62
CA VAL A 205 1.17 -13.87 -72.45
C VAL A 205 2.35 -13.60 -73.38
N ALA A 206 2.58 -14.47 -74.36
CA ALA A 206 3.75 -14.43 -75.22
C ALA A 206 3.38 -14.41 -76.70
N ARG A 207 4.22 -13.77 -77.51
CA ARG A 207 4.08 -13.68 -78.97
C ARG A 207 5.42 -13.94 -79.64
N ASN A 208 5.43 -14.81 -80.66
CA ASN A 208 6.59 -15.06 -81.50
C ASN A 208 6.34 -14.47 -82.90
N THR A 209 7.31 -13.70 -83.40
CA THR A 209 7.27 -13.10 -84.74
C THR A 209 8.63 -13.30 -85.41
N LYS A 210 8.72 -13.02 -86.72
CA LYS A 210 9.99 -13.11 -87.45
C LYS A 210 11.09 -12.21 -86.86
N ASP A 211 10.70 -11.14 -86.18
CA ASP A 211 11.60 -10.13 -85.62
C ASP A 211 12.05 -10.44 -84.18
N GLY A 212 11.53 -11.50 -83.57
CA GLY A 212 11.97 -12.02 -82.28
C GLY A 212 10.84 -12.48 -81.36
N TYR A 213 11.18 -12.64 -80.08
CA TYR A 213 10.31 -13.12 -79.01
C TYR A 213 9.80 -11.98 -78.14
N TYR A 214 8.52 -12.01 -77.78
CA TYR A 214 7.85 -10.94 -77.05
C TYR A 214 6.97 -11.48 -75.92
N LEU A 215 6.89 -10.73 -74.82
CA LEU A 215 5.93 -10.94 -73.73
C LEU A 215 5.04 -9.70 -73.56
N ASN A 216 3.84 -9.88 -73.02
CA ASN A 216 2.96 -8.76 -72.71
C ASN A 216 3.63 -7.83 -71.66
N LYS A 217 3.61 -6.53 -71.92
CA LYS A 217 4.25 -5.50 -71.09
C LYS A 217 3.75 -5.52 -69.65
N ASN A 218 2.45 -5.62 -69.43
CA ASN A 218 1.88 -5.68 -68.08
C ASN A 218 2.32 -6.95 -67.33
N PHE A 219 2.55 -8.05 -68.05
CA PHE A 219 3.11 -9.26 -67.44
C PHE A 219 4.59 -9.09 -67.07
N VAL A 220 5.37 -8.43 -67.92
CA VAL A 220 6.79 -8.10 -67.64
C VAL A 220 6.92 -7.12 -66.47
N ASP A 221 6.02 -6.15 -66.35
CA ASP A 221 5.99 -5.20 -65.23
C ASP A 221 5.67 -5.92 -63.91
N GLU A 222 4.71 -6.85 -63.91
CA GLU A 222 4.40 -7.68 -62.74
C GLU A 222 5.51 -8.67 -62.39
N LEU A 223 6.22 -9.23 -63.37
CA LEU A 223 7.43 -10.03 -63.15
C LEU A 223 8.53 -9.21 -62.45
N THR A 224 8.75 -7.98 -62.92
CA THR A 224 9.74 -7.06 -62.36
C THR A 224 9.35 -6.66 -60.93
N ARG A 225 8.06 -6.44 -60.67
CA ARG A 225 7.52 -6.13 -59.35
C ARG A 225 7.69 -7.30 -58.37
N GLU A 226 7.37 -8.52 -58.79
CA GLU A 226 7.55 -9.73 -57.98
C GLU A 226 9.03 -9.98 -57.67
N SER A 227 9.91 -9.80 -58.67
CA SER A 227 11.36 -9.91 -58.48
C SER A 227 11.88 -8.89 -57.45
N SER A 228 11.43 -7.63 -57.55
CA SER A 228 11.79 -6.56 -56.62
C SER A 228 11.32 -6.87 -55.20
N ALA A 229 10.05 -7.26 -55.03
CA ALA A 229 9.49 -7.64 -53.73
C ALA A 229 10.23 -8.84 -53.09
N ARG A 230 10.63 -9.83 -53.90
CA ARG A 230 11.44 -10.98 -53.42
C ARG A 230 12.86 -10.57 -53.04
N SER A 231 13.44 -9.60 -53.75
CA SER A 231 14.76 -9.06 -53.42
C SER A 231 14.73 -8.26 -52.11
N GLU A 232 13.67 -7.48 -51.87
CA GLU A 232 13.44 -6.76 -50.61
C GLU A 232 13.16 -7.71 -49.43
N ALA A 233 12.37 -8.77 -49.65
CA ALA A 233 12.12 -9.80 -48.64
C ALA A 233 13.39 -10.59 -48.26
N LYS A 234 14.34 -10.76 -49.19
CA LYS A 234 15.67 -11.33 -48.91
C LYS A 234 16.66 -10.29 -48.37
N GLY A 235 16.44 -9.01 -48.66
CA GLY A 235 17.26 -7.87 -48.29
C GLY A 235 16.80 -7.17 -47.01
N ASN A 236 16.78 -7.89 -45.88
CA ASN A 236 16.81 -7.26 -44.54
C ASN A 236 17.35 -8.21 -43.45
N GLN A 237 18.21 -9.15 -43.84
CA GLN A 237 18.88 -10.07 -42.91
C GLN A 237 20.02 -9.39 -42.12
N ALA A 238 20.51 -8.24 -42.59
CA ALA A 238 21.54 -7.45 -41.89
C ALA A 238 20.98 -6.77 -40.63
N GLU A 239 19.83 -6.07 -40.75
CA GLU A 239 19.16 -5.47 -39.58
C GLU A 239 18.74 -6.50 -38.52
N TYR A 240 18.39 -7.72 -38.94
CA TYR A 240 17.99 -8.77 -38.00
C TYR A 240 19.18 -9.25 -37.14
N LYS A 241 20.39 -9.31 -37.71
CA LYS A 241 21.61 -9.63 -36.96
C LYS A 241 22.06 -8.50 -36.04
N ASP A 242 21.87 -7.24 -36.45
CA ASP A 242 22.20 -6.08 -35.62
C ASP A 242 21.24 -5.92 -34.44
N ARG A 243 19.93 -6.15 -34.64
CA ARG A 243 18.94 -6.20 -33.55
C ARG A 243 19.20 -7.33 -32.55
N GLN A 244 19.71 -8.49 -32.99
CA GLN A 244 20.10 -9.58 -32.08
C GLN A 244 21.31 -9.23 -31.22
N LYS A 245 22.30 -8.51 -31.77
CA LYS A 245 23.47 -8.03 -31.01
C LYS A 245 23.05 -7.04 -29.92
N ASP A 246 22.10 -6.16 -30.17
CA ASP A 246 21.62 -5.19 -29.19
C ASP A 246 20.76 -5.83 -28.08
N LEU A 247 19.97 -6.86 -28.41
CA LEU A 247 19.24 -7.66 -27.43
C LEU A 247 20.18 -8.48 -26.53
N SER A 248 21.29 -9.02 -27.06
CA SER A 248 22.28 -9.75 -26.26
C SER A 248 23.13 -8.87 -25.33
N LYS A 249 23.13 -7.55 -25.53
CA LYS A 249 23.89 -6.58 -24.70
C LYS A 249 23.06 -5.98 -23.57
N LYS A 250 21.74 -6.17 -23.56
CA LYS A 250 20.91 -5.79 -22.41
C LYS A 250 21.10 -6.84 -21.32
N LYS A 251 21.82 -6.47 -20.26
CA LYS A 251 21.86 -7.27 -19.02
C LYS A 251 20.42 -7.61 -18.60
N PRO A 252 20.14 -8.82 -18.11
CA PRO A 252 18.85 -9.11 -17.52
C PRO A 252 18.61 -8.12 -16.36
N LEU A 253 17.43 -7.49 -16.32
CA LEU A 253 16.98 -6.80 -15.11
C LEU A 253 16.85 -7.87 -14.03
N ILE A 254 17.87 -7.98 -13.19
CA ILE A 254 17.77 -8.69 -11.92
C ILE A 254 17.08 -7.68 -10.99
N PHE A 255 15.80 -7.90 -10.71
CA PHE A 255 15.13 -7.28 -9.56
C PHE A 255 15.72 -7.93 -8.32
N GLY A 256 16.79 -7.32 -7.80
CA GLY A 256 17.45 -7.74 -6.57
C GLY A 256 17.51 -6.56 -5.62
N ASP A 257 16.59 -6.57 -4.66
CA ASP A 257 16.86 -6.27 -3.25
C ASP A 257 17.74 -5.03 -2.99
N ASP A 258 17.18 -3.83 -3.23
CA ASP A 258 17.69 -2.60 -2.65
C ASP A 258 17.28 -2.58 -1.16
N GLY A 259 18.01 -3.37 -0.36
CA GLY A 259 18.09 -3.17 1.07
C GLY A 259 18.77 -1.84 1.35
N GLU A 260 17.98 -0.78 1.49
CA GLU A 260 18.39 0.44 2.18
C GLU A 260 17.89 0.43 3.62
N MET A 261 18.80 0.86 4.49
CA MET A 261 18.80 0.81 5.96
C MET A 261 17.59 1.44 6.66
#